data_AF-R4STU7-F1
#
_entry.id   AF-R4STU7-F1
#
_cell.length_a   1.000
_cell.length_b   1.000
_cell.length_c   1.000
_cell.angle_alpha   90.00
_cell.angle_beta   90.00
_cell.angle_gamma   90.00
#
_symmetry.space_group_name_H-M   'P 1'
#
loop_
_entity.id
_entity.type
_entity.pdbx_description
1 polymer ?
#
loop_
_entity_poly.entity_id
_entity_poly.type
_entity_poly.pdbx_seq_one_letter_code
_entity_poly.pdbx_strand_id
1 'polypeptide(L)'
;MRRACLMLALTAVLVAGLVPATASAAPRFTTSMEAFEPGGTITRVDVTRPASDRAAAPQQIVAAAAVTPIETNGPSETTFDLVFVGDGYTSTQLGTYAQHVRSSIAALFAIEPYKSYRRQFNLWQVDVVSPQSGITNDPTQGIRRNTALGSYFWCGGIERLLCVNETKANQYAAAAPDVDQVIMLANTTKYGGAGGGVATSSGGNIQASQIVAHELGHSIGGLADEYDYGTCDTREPREPNASALTAQQMKDRQAKWYKWLGKPSPDGGTVGVFEGSRYCKTGMYRPSVNSLMRTLGQPFNPPSTEAMIAGFHREAAHRH
;
A
#
# COMPACT_ATOMS: atom_id res chain seq x y z
N MET A 1 -74.69 44.11 -40.24
CA MET A 1 -73.41 44.83 -40.46
C MET A 1 -72.52 44.67 -39.24
N ARG A 2 -71.59 43.70 -39.24
CA ARG A 2 -70.49 43.62 -38.26
C ARG A 2 -69.23 43.18 -38.99
N ARG A 3 -68.19 44.00 -38.85
CA ARG A 3 -66.91 43.93 -39.54
C ARG A 3 -66.06 42.78 -39.00
N ALA A 4 -65.44 42.02 -39.90
CA ALA A 4 -64.42 41.04 -39.59
C ALA A 4 -63.10 41.76 -39.24
N CYS A 5 -62.44 41.32 -38.16
CA CYS A 5 -61.10 41.77 -37.79
C CYS A 5 -60.19 40.53 -37.77
N LEU A 6 -59.23 40.51 -38.70
CA LEU A 6 -58.23 39.47 -38.88
C LEU A 6 -57.08 39.75 -37.88
N MET A 7 -56.81 38.83 -36.94
CA MET A 7 -55.58 38.88 -36.14
C MET A 7 -54.55 37.91 -36.74
N LEU A 8 -53.46 38.46 -37.27
CA LEU A 8 -52.25 37.72 -37.62
C LEU A 8 -51.49 37.39 -36.31
N ALA A 9 -51.31 36.10 -36.00
CA ALA A 9 -50.41 35.65 -34.95
C ALA A 9 -49.02 35.40 -35.55
N LEU A 10 -48.02 36.17 -35.12
CA LEU A 10 -46.62 35.97 -35.46
C LEU A 10 -46.03 34.90 -34.54
N THR A 11 -45.69 33.72 -35.06
CA THR A 11 -44.96 32.68 -34.33
C THR A 11 -43.45 32.95 -34.38
N ALA A 12 -42.89 33.41 -33.27
CA ALA A 12 -41.43 33.49 -33.10
C ALA A 12 -40.88 32.10 -32.76
N VAL A 13 -40.10 31.52 -33.67
CA VAL A 13 -39.34 30.29 -33.41
C VAL A 13 -38.06 30.65 -32.65
N LEU A 14 -38.02 30.36 -31.34
CA LEU A 14 -36.79 30.40 -30.57
C LEU A 14 -35.91 29.21 -30.96
N VAL A 15 -34.82 29.46 -31.68
CA VAL A 15 -33.75 28.48 -31.86
C VAL A 15 -32.89 28.51 -30.60
N ALA A 16 -33.17 27.59 -29.66
CA ALA A 16 -32.30 27.37 -28.51
C ALA A 16 -31.00 26.72 -28.99
N GLY A 17 -29.93 27.50 -29.07
CA GLY A 17 -28.58 26.99 -29.32
C GLY A 17 -28.16 26.07 -28.17
N LEU A 18 -28.04 24.78 -28.45
CA LEU A 18 -27.38 23.83 -27.56
C LEU A 18 -25.88 24.16 -27.54
N VAL A 19 -25.45 24.88 -26.52
CA VAL A 19 -24.02 24.99 -26.19
C VAL A 19 -23.58 23.59 -25.71
N PRO A 20 -22.60 22.94 -26.35
CA PRO A 20 -22.11 21.66 -25.87
C PRO A 20 -21.53 21.84 -24.47
N ALA A 21 -22.09 21.14 -23.49
CA ALA A 21 -21.53 21.09 -22.15
C ALA A 21 -20.09 20.61 -22.25
N THR A 22 -19.14 21.46 -21.84
CA THR A 22 -17.76 21.04 -21.68
C THR A 22 -17.74 19.93 -20.64
N ALA A 23 -17.31 18.73 -21.03
CA ALA A 23 -17.16 17.63 -20.10
C ALA A 23 -16.17 18.05 -19.01
N SER A 24 -16.67 18.31 -17.81
CA SER A 24 -15.83 18.59 -16.64
C SER A 24 -14.87 17.41 -16.45
N ALA A 25 -13.59 17.69 -16.24
CA ALA A 25 -12.61 16.64 -15.97
C ALA A 25 -13.05 15.82 -14.74
N ALA A 26 -12.97 14.49 -14.85
CA ALA A 26 -13.33 13.61 -13.74
C ALA A 26 -12.52 13.97 -12.48
N PRO A 27 -13.14 13.97 -11.28
CA PRO A 27 -12.49 14.39 -10.04
C PRO A 27 -11.26 13.53 -9.74
N ARG A 28 -10.23 14.15 -9.16
CA ARG A 28 -8.94 13.52 -8.84
C ARG A 28 -8.47 13.93 -7.45
N PHE A 29 -7.59 13.13 -6.86
CA PHE A 29 -6.86 13.46 -5.64
C PHE A 29 -5.36 13.23 -5.83
N THR A 30 -4.54 13.93 -5.06
CA THR A 30 -3.09 13.70 -5.02
C THR A 30 -2.71 13.05 -3.70
N THR A 31 -1.85 12.04 -3.76
CA THR A 31 -1.33 11.36 -2.58
C THR A 31 0.14 11.01 -2.80
N SER A 32 0.94 11.06 -1.74
CA SER A 32 2.33 10.61 -1.77
C SER A 32 2.38 9.09 -1.64
N MET A 33 2.98 8.40 -2.61
CA MET A 33 3.14 6.93 -2.62
C MET A 33 4.60 6.54 -2.71
N GLU A 34 4.91 5.36 -2.16
CA GLU A 34 6.24 4.77 -2.26
C GLU A 34 6.38 3.93 -3.51
N ALA A 35 7.48 4.16 -4.22
CA ALA A 35 7.90 3.46 -5.42
C ALA A 35 9.22 2.76 -5.14
N PHE A 36 9.24 1.45 -5.27
CA PHE A 36 10.39 0.61 -4.89
C PHE A 36 11.20 0.25 -6.12
N GLU A 37 12.48 0.60 -6.20
CA GLU A 37 13.38 0.20 -7.28
C GLU A 37 13.79 -1.28 -7.15
N PRO A 38 14.11 -1.99 -8.25
CA PRO A 38 14.60 -3.37 -8.17
C PRO A 38 15.86 -3.55 -7.31
N GLY A 39 16.69 -2.50 -7.21
CA GLY A 39 17.87 -2.47 -6.34
C GLY A 39 17.55 -2.23 -4.86
N GLY A 40 16.28 -2.10 -4.50
CA GLY A 40 15.80 -1.93 -3.14
C GLY A 40 15.68 -0.47 -2.66
N THR A 41 16.18 0.50 -3.43
CA THR A 41 15.97 1.93 -3.15
C THR A 41 14.48 2.25 -3.19
N ILE A 42 13.98 2.91 -2.16
CA ILE A 42 12.58 3.32 -2.04
C ILE A 42 12.49 4.79 -2.41
N THR A 43 11.47 5.28 -3.11
CA THR A 43 11.30 6.71 -3.39
C THR A 43 9.86 7.13 -3.19
N ARG A 44 9.60 8.33 -2.66
CA ARG A 44 8.24 8.88 -2.61
C ARG A 44 7.95 9.74 -3.83
N VAL A 45 6.77 9.58 -4.39
CA VAL A 45 6.27 10.40 -5.49
C VAL A 45 4.83 10.83 -5.21
N ASP A 46 4.53 12.10 -5.47
CA ASP A 46 3.16 12.58 -5.45
C ASP A 46 2.45 12.14 -6.73
N VAL A 47 1.38 11.37 -6.57
CA VAL A 47 0.61 10.82 -7.68
C VAL A 47 -0.81 11.34 -7.68
N THR A 48 -1.28 11.81 -8.83
CA THR A 48 -2.66 12.27 -9.02
C THR A 48 -3.52 11.17 -9.63
N ARG A 49 -4.43 10.63 -8.82
CA ARG A 49 -5.28 9.47 -9.14
C ARG A 49 -6.76 9.84 -9.24
N PRO A 50 -7.58 9.05 -9.95
CA PRO A 50 -9.03 9.23 -9.96
C PRO A 50 -9.60 9.23 -8.55
N ALA A 51 -10.51 10.16 -8.22
CA ALA A 51 -11.17 10.20 -6.91
C ALA A 51 -11.91 8.91 -6.57
N SER A 52 -12.35 8.16 -7.58
CA SER A 52 -12.96 6.83 -7.44
C SER A 52 -12.04 5.79 -6.79
N ASP A 53 -10.72 5.98 -6.78
CA ASP A 53 -9.78 5.00 -6.19
C ASP A 53 -9.80 5.04 -4.67
N ARG A 54 -10.28 6.14 -4.06
CA ARG A 54 -10.42 6.32 -2.60
C ARG A 54 -11.79 6.86 -2.19
N ALA A 55 -12.78 6.74 -3.06
CA ALA A 55 -14.12 7.17 -2.73
C ALA A 55 -14.65 6.33 -1.57
N ALA A 56 -15.28 6.98 -0.59
CA ALA A 56 -16.11 6.28 0.38
C ALA A 56 -17.29 5.69 -0.39
N ALA A 57 -17.19 4.40 -0.75
CA ALA A 57 -18.26 3.76 -1.49
C ALA A 57 -19.39 3.37 -0.53
N PRO A 58 -20.66 3.53 -0.96
CA PRO A 58 -21.74 2.74 -0.38
C PRO A 58 -21.34 1.26 -0.42
N GLN A 59 -21.78 0.45 0.54
CA GLN A 59 -21.67 -1.02 0.49
C GLN A 59 -22.49 -1.57 -0.70
N GLN A 60 -22.08 -1.30 -1.93
CA GLN A 60 -22.50 -2.11 -3.05
C GLN A 60 -21.76 -3.43 -2.93
N ILE A 61 -22.55 -4.49 -2.85
CA ILE A 61 -22.10 -5.87 -2.77
C ILE A 61 -21.24 -6.12 -4.01
N VAL A 62 -19.92 -6.03 -3.85
CA VAL A 62 -18.98 -6.67 -4.77
C VAL A 62 -19.44 -8.12 -4.93
N ALA A 63 -19.34 -8.66 -6.16
CA ALA A 63 -19.76 -10.03 -6.41
C ALA A 63 -19.15 -10.95 -5.34
N ALA A 64 -19.95 -11.87 -4.79
CA ALA A 64 -19.49 -12.75 -3.72
C ALA A 64 -18.16 -13.39 -4.11
N ALA A 65 -17.10 -13.05 -3.40
CA ALA A 65 -15.77 -13.60 -3.62
C ALA A 65 -15.57 -14.78 -2.68
N ALA A 66 -14.97 -15.85 -3.20
CA ALA A 66 -14.57 -16.96 -2.36
C ALA A 66 -13.41 -16.53 -1.48
N VAL A 67 -13.50 -16.84 -0.18
CA VAL A 67 -12.44 -16.60 0.79
C VAL A 67 -11.86 -17.95 1.19
N THR A 68 -10.54 -18.08 1.02
CA THR A 68 -9.80 -19.28 1.40
C THR A 68 -8.88 -18.95 2.58
N PRO A 69 -9.04 -19.60 3.75
CA PRO A 69 -8.04 -19.56 4.80
C PRO A 69 -6.78 -20.27 4.32
N ILE A 70 -5.65 -19.57 4.29
CA ILE A 70 -4.35 -20.19 4.02
C ILE A 70 -3.73 -20.70 5.32
N GLU A 71 -3.81 -19.88 6.37
CA GLU A 71 -3.31 -20.20 7.70
C GLU A 71 -4.13 -19.43 8.73
N THR A 72 -4.63 -20.12 9.76
CA THR A 72 -5.40 -19.51 10.84
C THR A 72 -4.75 -19.92 12.16
N ASN A 73 -4.20 -18.96 12.88
CA ASN A 73 -3.44 -19.19 14.12
C ASN A 73 -4.20 -18.77 15.38
N GLY A 74 -5.31 -18.04 15.25
CA GLY A 74 -6.14 -17.63 16.37
C GLY A 74 -7.34 -16.78 15.95
N PRO A 75 -8.12 -16.29 16.91
CA PRO A 75 -9.19 -15.32 16.67
C PRO A 75 -8.63 -14.01 16.09
N SER A 76 -9.36 -13.42 15.14
CA SER A 76 -9.02 -12.14 14.48
C SER A 76 -8.91 -10.97 15.45
N GLU A 77 -9.53 -11.07 16.63
CA GLU A 77 -9.40 -10.06 17.68
C GLU A 77 -7.99 -10.01 18.29
N THR A 78 -7.17 -11.05 18.08
CA THR A 78 -5.85 -11.17 18.74
C THR A 78 -4.74 -11.60 17.80
N THR A 79 -5.05 -11.75 16.51
CA THR A 79 -4.14 -12.28 15.49
C THR A 79 -4.23 -11.39 14.27
N PHE A 80 -3.09 -10.98 13.73
CA PHE A 80 -3.05 -10.03 12.61
C PHE A 80 -3.61 -10.66 11.33
N ASP A 81 -4.69 -10.11 10.79
CA ASP A 81 -5.34 -10.59 9.56
C ASP A 81 -4.72 -9.94 8.31
N LEU A 82 -3.86 -10.70 7.64
CA LEU A 82 -3.25 -10.32 6.36
C LEU A 82 -4.08 -10.87 5.20
N VAL A 83 -4.72 -9.96 4.46
CA VAL A 83 -5.65 -10.31 3.38
C VAL A 83 -5.04 -10.05 2.02
N PHE A 84 -4.94 -11.09 1.20
CA PHE A 84 -4.52 -11.00 -0.19
C PHE A 84 -5.74 -10.89 -1.09
N VAL A 85 -5.73 -9.91 -2.00
CA VAL A 85 -6.71 -9.77 -3.10
C VAL A 85 -5.97 -9.80 -4.44
N GLY A 86 -6.52 -10.48 -5.44
CA GLY A 86 -5.92 -10.55 -6.78
C GLY A 86 -6.48 -9.50 -7.74
N ASP A 87 -5.68 -9.05 -8.71
CA ASP A 87 -6.22 -8.34 -9.89
C ASP A 87 -5.60 -8.86 -11.19
N GLY A 88 -6.41 -8.91 -12.25
CA GLY A 88 -6.00 -9.41 -13.55
C GLY A 88 -5.89 -10.94 -13.66
N TYR A 89 -6.41 -11.70 -12.69
CA TYR A 89 -6.56 -13.15 -12.80
C TYR A 89 -7.97 -13.51 -13.27
N THR A 90 -8.09 -14.23 -14.37
CA THR A 90 -9.38 -14.79 -14.80
C THR A 90 -9.79 -15.98 -13.92
N SER A 91 -11.03 -16.46 -14.08
CA SER A 91 -11.52 -17.66 -13.36
C SER A 91 -10.63 -18.89 -13.60
N THR A 92 -10.06 -19.03 -14.80
CA THR A 92 -9.13 -20.12 -15.15
C THR A 92 -7.72 -19.92 -14.59
N GLN A 93 -7.41 -18.76 -14.01
CA GLN A 93 -6.09 -18.40 -13.47
C GLN A 93 -6.07 -18.31 -11.94
N LEU A 94 -7.16 -18.67 -11.26
CA LEU A 94 -7.18 -18.69 -9.77
C LEU A 94 -6.15 -19.66 -9.19
N GLY A 95 -5.80 -20.73 -9.91
CA GLY A 95 -4.68 -21.60 -9.54
C GLY A 95 -3.33 -20.88 -9.56
N THR A 96 -3.09 -20.02 -10.55
CA THR A 96 -1.90 -19.16 -10.64
C THR A 96 -1.91 -18.10 -9.52
N TYR A 97 -3.06 -17.48 -9.27
CA TYR A 97 -3.21 -16.53 -8.16
C TYR A 97 -2.84 -17.16 -6.83
N ALA A 98 -3.38 -18.35 -6.52
CA ALA A 98 -3.04 -19.08 -5.30
C ALA A 98 -1.55 -19.43 -5.18
N GLN A 99 -0.87 -19.70 -6.31
CA GLN A 99 0.58 -19.90 -6.33
C GLN A 99 1.33 -18.60 -5.99
N HIS A 100 0.92 -17.47 -6.58
CA HIS A 100 1.51 -16.16 -6.29
C HIS A 100 1.33 -15.76 -4.83
N VAL A 101 0.15 -16.00 -4.25
CA VAL A 101 -0.10 -15.77 -2.81
C VAL A 101 0.85 -16.61 -1.95
N ARG A 102 0.96 -17.92 -2.21
CA ARG A 102 1.89 -18.80 -1.46
C ARG A 102 3.35 -18.36 -1.59
N SER A 103 3.78 -17.95 -2.78
CA SER A 103 5.14 -17.45 -3.01
C SER A 103 5.41 -16.16 -2.24
N SER A 104 4.44 -15.23 -2.23
CA SER A 104 4.54 -13.98 -1.46
C SER A 104 4.62 -14.24 0.05
N ILE A 105 3.78 -15.15 0.56
CA ILE A 105 3.82 -15.62 1.96
C ILE A 105 5.17 -16.25 2.29
N ALA A 106 5.70 -17.12 1.42
CA ALA A 106 6.99 -17.76 1.63
C ALA A 106 8.14 -16.74 1.68
N ALA A 107 8.12 -15.71 0.82
CA ALA A 107 9.11 -14.63 0.85
C ALA A 107 9.01 -13.79 2.13
N LEU A 108 7.80 -13.43 2.56
CA LEU A 108 7.58 -12.68 3.80
C LEU A 108 8.14 -13.43 5.01
N PHE A 109 7.78 -14.71 5.16
CA PHE A 109 8.20 -15.53 6.30
C PHE A 109 9.63 -16.09 6.18
N ALA A 110 10.41 -15.64 5.20
CA ALA A 110 11.85 -15.82 5.18
C ALA A 110 12.60 -14.69 5.93
N ILE A 111 11.90 -13.61 6.30
CA ILE A 111 12.45 -12.42 6.94
C ILE A 111 12.16 -12.47 8.44
N GLU A 112 13.13 -12.16 9.29
CA GLU A 112 12.90 -11.95 10.72
C GLU A 112 12.44 -10.51 10.98
N PRO A 113 11.54 -10.25 11.96
CA PRO A 113 10.97 -11.22 12.90
C PRO A 113 9.71 -11.95 12.38
N TYR A 114 9.24 -11.69 11.16
CA TYR A 114 8.04 -12.35 10.62
C TYR A 114 8.12 -13.86 10.71
N LYS A 115 9.26 -14.44 10.34
CA LYS A 115 9.53 -15.88 10.42
C LYS A 115 9.28 -16.44 11.81
N SER A 116 9.92 -15.89 12.84
CA SER A 116 9.77 -16.36 14.22
C SER A 116 8.37 -16.12 14.79
N TYR A 117 7.68 -15.09 14.29
CA TYR A 117 6.36 -14.68 14.78
C TYR A 117 5.22 -15.02 13.80
N ARG A 118 5.42 -15.99 12.90
CA ARG A 118 4.40 -16.40 11.92
C ARG A 118 3.05 -16.76 12.54
N ARG A 119 3.07 -17.32 13.76
CA ARG A 119 1.86 -17.67 14.53
C ARG A 119 1.03 -16.47 14.99
N GLN A 120 1.49 -15.25 14.74
CA GLN A 120 0.77 -14.01 15.03
C GLN A 120 -0.08 -13.53 13.85
N PHE A 121 -0.12 -14.31 12.76
CA PHE A 121 -0.85 -13.97 11.55
C PHE A 121 -1.98 -14.97 11.27
N ASN A 122 -3.11 -14.44 10.85
CA ASN A 122 -4.08 -15.14 10.02
C ASN A 122 -3.86 -14.69 8.56
N LEU A 123 -3.87 -15.63 7.63
CA LEU A 123 -3.57 -15.40 6.22
C LEU A 123 -4.79 -15.77 5.37
N TRP A 124 -5.35 -14.80 4.67
CA TRP A 124 -6.56 -14.96 3.88
C TRP A 124 -6.31 -14.68 2.41
N GLN A 125 -6.84 -15.53 1.54
CA GLN A 125 -6.90 -15.28 0.11
C GLN A 125 -8.35 -14.99 -0.29
N VAL A 126 -8.56 -13.90 -1.01
CA VAL A 126 -9.86 -13.53 -1.58
C VAL A 126 -9.79 -13.60 -3.11
N ASP A 127 -10.59 -14.49 -3.67
CA ASP A 127 -10.61 -14.75 -5.11
C ASP A 127 -11.43 -13.70 -5.87
N VAL A 128 -10.73 -12.68 -6.35
CA VAL A 128 -11.31 -11.61 -7.18
C VAL A 128 -11.13 -11.96 -8.66
N VAL A 129 -12.22 -12.34 -9.33
CA VAL A 129 -12.19 -12.74 -10.73
C VAL A 129 -12.20 -11.52 -11.65
N SER A 130 -11.15 -11.37 -12.46
CA SER A 130 -11.06 -10.34 -13.49
C SER A 130 -11.56 -10.82 -14.86
N PRO A 131 -12.25 -9.97 -15.64
CA PRO A 131 -12.68 -10.31 -17.00
C PRO A 131 -11.52 -10.56 -17.98
N GLN A 132 -10.37 -9.92 -17.76
CA GLN A 132 -9.18 -10.06 -18.60
C GLN A 132 -7.95 -10.44 -17.79
N SER A 133 -7.09 -11.26 -18.39
CA SER A 133 -5.77 -11.59 -17.85
C SER A 133 -4.80 -10.42 -17.98
N GLY A 134 -3.93 -10.26 -16.98
CA GLY A 134 -2.93 -9.21 -16.93
C GLY A 134 -3.49 -7.87 -16.45
N ILE A 135 -2.64 -6.84 -16.42
CA ILE A 135 -3.01 -5.50 -15.91
C ILE A 135 -2.76 -4.40 -16.94
N THR A 136 -3.32 -3.22 -16.70
CA THR A 136 -3.15 -2.08 -17.61
C THR A 136 -1.69 -1.61 -17.61
N ASN A 137 -1.22 -1.20 -18.80
CA ASN A 137 0.17 -0.85 -19.10
C ASN A 137 1.18 -2.01 -18.95
N ASP A 138 0.79 -3.27 -19.17
CA ASP A 138 1.73 -4.41 -19.14
C ASP A 138 1.63 -5.21 -20.46
N PRO A 139 2.75 -5.50 -21.17
CA PRO A 139 4.16 -5.19 -20.85
C PRO A 139 4.58 -3.72 -21.02
N THR A 140 3.86 -2.95 -21.83
CA THR A 140 4.20 -1.57 -22.19
C THR A 140 3.05 -0.61 -21.94
N GLN A 141 3.39 0.66 -21.71
CA GLN A 141 2.40 1.73 -21.57
C GLN A 141 1.49 1.84 -22.81
N GLY A 142 0.20 2.12 -22.57
CA GLY A 142 -0.81 2.26 -23.62
C GLY A 142 -1.75 1.06 -23.76
N ILE A 143 -1.37 -0.10 -23.22
CA ILE A 143 -2.23 -1.28 -23.18
C ILE A 143 -3.30 -1.11 -22.10
N ARG A 144 -4.58 -1.28 -22.44
CA ARG A 144 -5.69 -1.26 -21.49
C ARG A 144 -6.20 -2.67 -21.21
N ARG A 145 -6.41 -2.97 -19.93
CA ARG A 145 -7.04 -4.20 -19.45
C ARG A 145 -8.25 -3.86 -18.59
N ASN A 146 -9.37 -4.52 -18.86
CA ASN A 146 -10.55 -4.50 -18.03
C ASN A 146 -10.41 -5.56 -16.93
N THR A 147 -9.94 -5.13 -15.76
CA THR A 147 -9.73 -5.97 -14.58
C THR A 147 -10.68 -5.55 -13.46
N ALA A 148 -10.88 -6.43 -12.48
CA ALA A 148 -11.85 -6.22 -11.42
C ALA A 148 -11.52 -4.97 -10.56
N LEU A 149 -10.24 -4.84 -10.17
CA LEU A 149 -9.74 -3.76 -9.31
C LEU A 149 -9.10 -2.62 -10.11
N GLY A 150 -8.90 -2.79 -11.42
CA GLY A 150 -8.40 -1.75 -12.30
C GLY A 150 -6.95 -1.36 -12.05
N SER A 151 -6.09 -2.32 -11.69
CA SER A 151 -4.67 -2.05 -11.44
C SER A 151 -3.89 -1.69 -12.70
N TYR A 152 -2.86 -0.86 -12.54
CA TYR A 152 -2.06 -0.34 -13.64
C TYR A 152 -0.64 0.09 -13.23
N PHE A 153 0.32 -0.14 -14.12
CA PHE A 153 1.69 0.42 -14.03
C PHE A 153 1.77 1.85 -14.57
N TRP A 154 2.94 2.49 -14.44
CA TRP A 154 3.16 3.91 -14.80
C TRP A 154 2.30 4.88 -13.99
N CYS A 155 1.89 4.50 -12.79
CA CYS A 155 1.27 5.45 -11.88
C CYS A 155 2.27 6.58 -11.56
N GLY A 156 1.84 7.84 -11.60
CA GLY A 156 2.74 8.97 -11.42
C GLY A 156 3.85 9.10 -12.48
N GLY A 157 3.74 8.41 -13.63
CA GLY A 157 4.78 8.40 -14.66
C GLY A 157 5.98 7.48 -14.36
N ILE A 158 5.93 6.73 -13.24
CA ILE A 158 7.00 5.81 -12.84
C ILE A 158 6.61 4.39 -13.26
N GLU A 159 7.39 3.79 -14.16
CA GLU A 159 7.08 2.50 -14.80
C GLU A 159 6.65 1.41 -13.80
N ARG A 160 7.44 1.19 -12.75
CA ARG A 160 7.20 0.14 -11.75
C ARG A 160 6.13 0.47 -10.70
N LEU A 161 5.64 1.72 -10.66
CA LEU A 161 4.67 2.12 -9.66
C LEU A 161 3.29 1.58 -10.03
N LEU A 162 2.82 0.63 -9.23
CA LEU A 162 1.60 -0.13 -9.43
C LEU A 162 0.47 0.46 -8.57
N CYS A 163 -0.50 1.10 -9.21
CA CYS A 163 -1.68 1.62 -8.53
C CYS A 163 -2.89 0.71 -8.75
N VAL A 164 -3.87 0.82 -7.87
CA VAL A 164 -5.13 0.07 -7.92
C VAL A 164 -6.28 0.95 -7.41
N ASN A 165 -7.52 0.57 -7.71
CA ASN A 165 -8.66 1.13 -7.02
C ASN A 165 -8.73 0.57 -5.58
N GLU A 166 -8.31 1.37 -4.58
CA GLU A 166 -8.22 0.93 -3.18
C GLU A 166 -9.61 0.69 -2.58
N THR A 167 -10.60 1.50 -2.98
CA THR A 167 -12.00 1.29 -2.58
C THR A 167 -12.47 -0.12 -2.92
N LYS A 168 -12.28 -0.58 -4.17
CA LYS A 168 -12.66 -1.92 -4.58
C LYS A 168 -11.83 -3.00 -3.88
N ALA A 169 -10.51 -2.80 -3.75
CA ALA A 169 -9.64 -3.74 -3.06
C ALA A 169 -10.11 -3.99 -1.62
N ASN A 170 -10.40 -2.92 -0.88
CA ASN A 170 -10.91 -2.99 0.49
C ASN A 170 -12.32 -3.60 0.55
N GLN A 171 -13.20 -3.32 -0.41
CA GLN A 171 -14.52 -3.95 -0.49
C GLN A 171 -14.44 -5.47 -0.63
N TYR A 172 -13.54 -5.98 -1.47
CA TYR A 172 -13.31 -7.42 -1.59
C TYR A 172 -12.63 -8.00 -0.34
N ALA A 173 -11.62 -7.30 0.20
CA ALA A 173 -10.92 -7.75 1.40
C ALA A 173 -11.86 -7.91 2.61
N ALA A 174 -12.89 -7.06 2.71
CA ALA A 174 -13.91 -7.12 3.77
C ALA A 174 -14.77 -8.40 3.76
N ALA A 175 -14.59 -9.30 2.80
CA ALA A 175 -15.16 -10.65 2.85
C ALA A 175 -14.41 -11.58 3.82
N ALA A 176 -13.16 -11.27 4.17
CA ALA A 176 -12.41 -12.00 5.19
C ALA A 176 -12.98 -11.73 6.61
N PRO A 177 -12.69 -12.59 7.60
CA PRO A 177 -13.21 -12.41 8.96
C PRO A 177 -12.85 -11.07 9.62
N ASP A 178 -11.63 -10.58 9.38
CA ASP A 178 -11.17 -9.23 9.70
C ASP A 178 -10.05 -8.82 8.71
N VAL A 179 -9.62 -7.56 8.77
CA VAL A 179 -8.62 -6.99 7.86
C VAL A 179 -7.73 -5.97 8.59
N ASP A 180 -6.49 -6.35 8.90
CA ASP A 180 -5.49 -5.41 9.42
C ASP A 180 -4.61 -4.83 8.30
N GLN A 181 -4.31 -5.63 7.26
CA GLN A 181 -3.59 -5.17 6.06
C GLN A 181 -4.10 -5.86 4.80
N VAL A 182 -4.31 -5.07 3.74
CA VAL A 182 -4.61 -5.58 2.40
C VAL A 182 -3.36 -5.56 1.53
N ILE A 183 -3.07 -6.70 0.89
CA ILE A 183 -2.05 -6.85 -0.15
C ILE A 183 -2.74 -7.19 -1.48
N MET A 184 -2.64 -6.29 -2.46
CA MET A 184 -3.11 -6.57 -3.81
C MET A 184 -1.98 -7.16 -4.65
N LEU A 185 -2.19 -8.39 -5.16
CA LEU A 185 -1.28 -9.03 -6.09
C LEU A 185 -1.77 -8.85 -7.54
N ALA A 186 -0.98 -8.20 -8.38
CA ALA A 186 -1.26 -8.08 -9.81
C ALA A 186 -0.82 -9.33 -10.59
N ASN A 187 -1.63 -9.78 -11.56
CA ASN A 187 -1.26 -10.86 -12.47
C ASN A 187 -0.22 -10.42 -13.50
N THR A 188 1.04 -10.30 -13.08
CA THR A 188 2.17 -9.91 -13.93
C THR A 188 3.48 -10.45 -13.37
N THR A 189 4.44 -10.71 -14.26
CA THR A 189 5.84 -11.03 -13.90
C THR A 189 6.73 -9.79 -13.88
N LYS A 190 6.25 -8.65 -14.39
CA LYS A 190 6.99 -7.38 -14.39
C LYS A 190 7.19 -6.93 -12.95
N TYR A 191 8.40 -6.49 -12.62
CA TYR A 191 8.67 -5.97 -11.28
C TYR A 191 7.90 -4.67 -11.02
N GLY A 192 7.27 -4.59 -9.86
CA GLY A 192 6.71 -3.34 -9.35
C GLY A 192 5.71 -3.55 -8.22
N GLY A 193 5.26 -2.44 -7.68
CA GLY A 193 4.49 -2.38 -6.45
C GLY A 193 4.50 -0.98 -5.88
N ALA A 194 3.73 -0.79 -4.81
CA ALA A 194 3.60 0.48 -4.13
C ALA A 194 3.16 0.28 -2.69
N GLY A 195 3.56 1.22 -1.84
CA GLY A 195 3.18 1.26 -0.44
C GLY A 195 1.88 1.99 -0.17
N GLY A 196 1.38 1.85 1.06
CA GLY A 196 0.16 2.51 1.55
C GLY A 196 -0.93 1.56 2.05
N GLY A 197 -2.11 2.12 2.35
CA GLY A 197 -3.21 1.39 3.00
C GLY A 197 -3.66 0.11 2.28
N VAL A 198 -3.56 0.09 0.94
CA VAL A 198 -3.53 -1.15 0.15
C VAL A 198 -2.16 -1.22 -0.49
N ALA A 199 -1.30 -2.09 0.03
CA ALA A 199 0.00 -2.34 -0.56
C ALA A 199 -0.19 -3.13 -1.86
N THR A 200 0.56 -2.78 -2.91
CA THR A 200 0.51 -3.48 -4.19
C THR A 200 1.82 -4.19 -4.48
N SER A 201 1.74 -5.35 -5.10
CA SER A 201 2.90 -6.12 -5.50
C SER A 201 2.61 -6.95 -6.75
N SER A 202 3.60 -7.12 -7.62
CA SER A 202 3.49 -8.03 -8.76
C SER A 202 3.50 -9.49 -8.30
N GLY A 203 2.39 -10.21 -8.49
CA GLY A 203 2.24 -11.58 -7.98
C GLY A 203 3.22 -12.59 -8.59
N GLY A 204 3.56 -12.43 -9.88
CA GLY A 204 4.50 -13.28 -10.58
C GLY A 204 5.96 -12.86 -10.43
N ASN A 205 6.28 -11.97 -9.48
CA ASN A 205 7.63 -11.46 -9.27
C ASN A 205 8.02 -11.52 -7.78
N ILE A 206 8.89 -12.47 -7.42
CA ILE A 206 9.29 -12.70 -6.03
C ILE A 206 10.06 -11.52 -5.41
N GLN A 207 10.77 -10.72 -6.21
CA GLN A 207 11.48 -9.54 -5.69
C GLN A 207 10.49 -8.46 -5.23
N ALA A 208 9.34 -8.34 -5.90
CA ALA A 208 8.29 -7.42 -5.50
C ALA A 208 7.62 -7.82 -4.16
N SER A 209 7.74 -9.09 -3.72
CA SER A 209 7.23 -9.51 -2.41
C SER A 209 7.96 -8.87 -1.23
N GLN A 210 9.19 -8.36 -1.43
CA GLN A 210 9.89 -7.62 -0.38
C GLN A 210 9.22 -6.29 -0.03
N ILE A 211 8.43 -5.72 -0.95
CA ILE A 211 7.61 -4.52 -0.70
C ILE A 211 6.64 -4.81 0.45
N VAL A 212 5.98 -5.97 0.44
CA VAL A 212 5.04 -6.39 1.49
C VAL A 212 5.69 -6.36 2.88
N ALA A 213 6.93 -6.82 2.97
CA ALA A 213 7.66 -6.86 4.24
C ALA A 213 7.99 -5.46 4.79
N HIS A 214 8.23 -4.48 3.92
CA HIS A 214 8.43 -3.09 4.29
C HIS A 214 7.12 -2.46 4.80
N GLU A 215 6.02 -2.62 4.06
CA GLU A 215 4.71 -2.06 4.43
C GLU A 215 4.20 -2.59 5.77
N LEU A 216 4.38 -3.89 6.03
CA LEU A 216 4.03 -4.48 7.32
C LEU A 216 4.88 -3.92 8.47
N GLY A 217 6.06 -3.36 8.17
CA GLY A 217 6.86 -2.60 9.13
C GLY A 217 6.09 -1.39 9.68
N HIS A 218 5.38 -0.67 8.81
CA HIS A 218 4.52 0.44 9.22
C HIS A 218 3.31 -0.06 10.01
N SER A 219 2.56 -1.02 9.45
CA SER A 219 1.26 -1.44 10.02
C SER A 219 1.41 -2.13 11.38
N ILE A 220 2.45 -2.94 11.56
CA ILE A 220 2.66 -3.72 12.80
C ILE A 220 3.56 -2.97 13.77
N GLY A 221 4.72 -2.51 13.30
CA GLY A 221 5.75 -1.92 14.15
C GLY A 221 5.53 -0.44 14.43
N GLY A 222 4.66 0.24 13.68
CA GLY A 222 4.54 1.70 13.73
C GLY A 222 5.84 2.38 13.32
N LEU A 223 6.61 1.74 12.43
CA LEU A 223 7.92 2.21 12.00
C LEU A 223 7.79 3.40 11.04
N ALA A 224 8.75 4.32 11.11
CA ALA A 224 8.96 5.35 10.09
C ALA A 224 9.84 4.83 8.97
N ASP A 225 9.77 5.51 7.84
CA ASP A 225 10.79 5.42 6.80
C ASP A 225 12.14 5.95 7.27
N GLU A 226 13.19 5.21 6.95
CA GLU A 226 14.59 5.53 7.32
C GLU A 226 15.38 6.17 6.17
N TYR A 227 14.73 6.43 5.03
CA TYR A 227 15.32 7.21 3.94
C TYR A 227 15.09 8.73 4.14
N ASP A 228 15.89 9.53 3.43
CA ASP A 228 16.15 10.94 3.75
C ASP A 228 15.69 11.94 2.67
N TYR A 229 14.79 11.49 1.79
CA TYR A 229 14.19 12.28 0.73
C TYR A 229 12.66 12.22 0.78
N GLY A 230 12.03 13.32 0.37
CA GLY A 230 10.59 13.55 0.48
C GLY A 230 10.30 14.84 1.25
N THR A 231 9.10 14.96 1.78
CA THR A 231 8.69 16.13 2.58
C THR A 231 9.12 15.94 4.03
N CYS A 232 10.22 16.59 4.40
CA CYS A 232 10.76 16.55 5.76
C CYS A 232 9.83 17.22 6.78
N ASP A 233 9.61 16.53 7.91
CA ASP A 233 9.03 17.08 9.14
C ASP A 233 10.04 16.93 10.28
N THR A 234 10.53 18.07 10.78
CA THR A 234 11.62 18.14 11.78
C THR A 234 11.16 17.92 13.22
N ARG A 235 9.85 17.76 13.47
CA ARG A 235 9.32 17.47 14.80
C ARG A 235 9.71 16.07 15.26
N GLU A 236 9.92 15.90 16.57
CA GLU A 236 10.23 14.60 17.15
C GLU A 236 9.09 13.59 16.81
N PRO A 237 9.39 12.54 16.04
CA PRO A 237 8.40 11.57 15.61
C PRO A 237 7.93 10.70 16.78
N ARG A 238 6.79 10.01 16.62
CA ARG A 238 6.38 8.96 17.57
C ARG A 238 7.06 7.64 17.25
N GLU A 239 7.24 7.37 15.96
CA GLU A 239 7.82 6.19 15.36
C GLU A 239 9.18 5.84 16.01
N PRO A 240 9.40 4.59 16.44
CA PRO A 240 10.49 4.24 17.35
C PRO A 240 11.87 4.24 16.68
N ASN A 241 11.93 4.15 15.35
CA ASN A 241 13.15 4.03 14.55
C ASN A 241 13.57 5.35 13.85
N ALA A 242 12.96 6.48 14.22
CA ALA A 242 13.39 7.81 13.81
C ALA A 242 13.38 8.77 15.01
N SER A 243 14.28 9.77 15.02
CA SER A 243 14.35 10.78 16.08
C SER A 243 15.16 12.01 15.67
N ALA A 244 14.80 13.19 16.18
CA ALA A 244 15.60 14.40 16.10
C ALA A 244 16.59 14.54 17.28
N LEU A 245 16.57 13.59 18.24
CA LEU A 245 17.43 13.61 19.42
C LEU A 245 18.85 13.13 19.10
N THR A 246 19.84 13.75 19.76
CA THR A 246 21.21 13.24 19.75
C THR A 246 21.34 11.99 20.63
N ALA A 247 22.42 11.22 20.45
CA ALA A 247 22.70 10.05 21.28
C ALA A 247 22.76 10.38 22.78
N GLN A 248 23.29 11.56 23.16
CA GLN A 248 23.32 11.99 24.57
C GLN A 248 21.91 12.29 25.09
N GLN A 249 21.10 13.03 24.32
CA GLN A 249 19.72 13.33 24.70
C GLN A 249 18.86 12.07 24.84
N MET A 250 19.05 11.06 23.98
CA MET A 250 18.37 9.77 24.11
C MET A 250 18.74 9.06 25.42
N LYS A 251 20.03 9.04 25.77
CA LYS A 251 20.51 8.43 27.02
C LYS A 251 19.96 9.15 28.25
N ASP A 252 20.06 10.49 28.29
CA ASP A 252 19.62 11.30 29.43
C ASP A 252 18.12 11.18 29.66
N ARG A 253 17.33 11.14 28.58
CA ARG A 253 15.86 11.06 28.64
C ARG A 253 15.33 9.63 28.67
N GLN A 254 16.20 8.62 28.51
CA GLN A 254 15.82 7.23 28.30
C GLN A 254 14.76 7.07 27.19
N ALA A 255 14.95 7.80 26.08
CA ALA A 255 14.01 7.86 24.97
C ALA A 255 14.49 7.07 23.75
N LYS A 256 13.55 6.68 22.89
CA LYS A 256 13.83 6.01 21.60
C LYS A 256 14.68 4.76 21.80
N TRP A 257 15.76 4.60 21.05
CA TRP A 257 16.63 3.43 21.08
C TRP A 257 17.84 3.57 22.01
N TYR A 258 17.74 4.36 23.08
CA TYR A 258 18.86 4.59 24.00
C TYR A 258 19.53 3.30 24.50
N LYS A 259 18.74 2.23 24.73
CA LYS A 259 19.22 0.90 25.17
C LYS A 259 20.09 0.19 24.13
N TRP A 260 19.89 0.52 22.86
CA TRP A 260 20.57 -0.11 21.74
C TRP A 260 21.83 0.63 21.32
N LEU A 261 22.05 1.89 21.73
CA LEU A 261 23.23 2.67 21.35
C LEU A 261 24.54 1.91 21.64
N GLY A 262 25.36 1.72 20.61
CA GLY A 262 26.64 0.99 20.66
C GLY A 262 26.52 -0.53 20.55
N LYS A 263 25.31 -1.09 20.45
CA LYS A 263 25.12 -2.54 20.23
C LYS A 263 25.33 -2.90 18.75
N PRO A 264 25.73 -4.14 18.42
CA PRO A 264 25.81 -4.60 17.04
C PRO A 264 24.48 -4.46 16.30
N SER A 265 24.54 -4.15 15.02
CA SER A 265 23.40 -4.05 14.12
C SER A 265 23.53 -5.11 13.00
N PRO A 266 22.43 -5.74 12.55
CA PRO A 266 22.46 -6.77 11.50
C PRO A 266 23.02 -6.32 10.15
N ASP A 267 23.09 -5.01 9.89
CA ASP A 267 23.76 -4.43 8.71
C ASP A 267 25.31 -4.47 8.78
N GLY A 268 25.87 -5.09 9.83
CA GLY A 268 27.31 -5.22 10.05
C GLY A 268 27.94 -4.06 10.83
N GLY A 269 27.16 -3.03 11.16
CA GLY A 269 27.60 -1.89 11.95
C GLY A 269 27.23 -1.98 13.43
N THR A 270 27.14 -0.82 14.07
CA THR A 270 26.60 -0.66 15.42
C THR A 270 25.44 0.32 15.40
N VAL A 271 24.46 0.12 16.28
CA VAL A 271 23.37 1.07 16.47
C VAL A 271 23.92 2.39 17.00
N GLY A 272 23.53 3.48 16.34
CA GLY A 272 24.00 4.83 16.60
C GLY A 272 22.94 5.87 16.28
N VAL A 273 23.37 7.08 15.93
CA VAL A 273 22.50 8.16 15.43
C VAL A 273 23.00 8.57 14.05
N PHE A 274 22.48 7.93 13.01
CA PHE A 274 22.91 8.17 11.64
C PHE A 274 22.02 9.22 11.01
N GLU A 275 22.62 10.32 10.55
CA GLU A 275 21.88 11.43 9.94
C GLU A 275 21.18 11.00 8.65
N GLY A 276 19.93 11.45 8.47
CA GLY A 276 19.06 11.08 7.36
C GLY A 276 17.99 10.08 7.79
N SER A 277 16.73 10.51 7.91
CA SER A 277 15.59 9.63 8.18
C SER A 277 14.30 10.42 8.03
N ARG A 278 13.16 9.73 7.88
CA ARG A 278 11.83 10.35 7.86
C ARG A 278 11.80 11.55 6.90
N TYR A 279 12.39 11.34 5.72
CA TYR A 279 12.43 12.29 4.61
C TYR A 279 13.32 13.53 4.84
N CYS A 280 13.98 13.62 5.99
CA CYS A 280 14.88 14.71 6.34
C CYS A 280 16.34 14.29 6.10
N LYS A 281 17.04 15.04 5.24
CA LYS A 281 18.49 14.87 5.01
C LYS A 281 19.34 15.18 6.24
N THR A 282 18.90 16.14 7.05
CA THR A 282 19.61 16.59 8.24
C THR A 282 18.64 16.79 9.40
N GLY A 283 19.15 16.72 10.63
CA GLY A 283 18.35 16.95 11.84
C GLY A 283 17.36 15.85 12.22
N MET A 284 17.32 14.75 11.46
CA MET A 284 16.62 13.51 11.82
C MET A 284 17.59 12.34 11.67
N TYR A 285 17.52 11.41 12.62
CA TYR A 285 18.43 10.28 12.73
C TYR A 285 17.67 8.95 12.64
N ARG A 286 18.33 7.96 12.04
CA ARG A 286 17.96 6.54 12.06
C ARG A 286 18.97 5.75 12.91
N PRO A 287 18.61 4.56 13.39
CA PRO A 287 19.45 3.80 14.33
C PRO A 287 20.63 3.06 13.69
N SER A 288 20.61 2.76 12.39
CA SER A 288 21.66 1.99 11.70
C SER A 288 22.05 2.64 10.36
N VAL A 289 23.12 2.15 9.72
CA VAL A 289 23.47 2.64 8.37
C VAL A 289 22.38 2.23 7.41
N ASN A 290 21.92 0.98 7.48
CA ASN A 290 20.83 0.48 6.65
C ASN A 290 19.85 -0.41 7.43
N SER A 291 18.65 -0.56 6.90
CA SER A 291 17.62 -1.48 7.40
C SER A 291 16.55 -1.70 6.33
N LEU A 292 15.64 -2.64 6.57
CA LEU A 292 14.48 -2.86 5.69
C LEU A 292 13.61 -1.59 5.50
N MET A 293 13.57 -0.70 6.50
CA MET A 293 12.83 0.57 6.43
C MET A 293 13.57 1.66 5.61
N ARG A 294 14.77 1.35 5.11
CA ARG A 294 15.54 2.24 4.22
C ARG A 294 15.75 1.65 2.84
N THR A 295 16.05 0.35 2.76
CA THR A 295 16.34 -0.34 1.50
C THR A 295 15.83 -1.78 1.58
N LEU A 296 15.11 -2.23 0.56
CA LEU A 296 14.62 -3.61 0.50
C LEU A 296 15.79 -4.62 0.52
N GLY A 297 15.50 -5.81 1.02
CA GLY A 297 16.48 -6.91 1.11
C GLY A 297 17.45 -6.79 2.28
N GLN A 298 17.36 -5.72 3.08
CA GLN A 298 18.10 -5.58 4.33
C GLN A 298 17.30 -6.15 5.52
N PRO A 299 17.96 -6.64 6.57
CA PRO A 299 17.29 -6.95 7.83
C PRO A 299 16.76 -5.68 8.51
N PHE A 300 15.78 -5.84 9.40
CA PHE A 300 15.43 -4.77 10.34
C PHE A 300 16.62 -4.47 11.26
N ASN A 301 16.78 -3.21 11.64
CA ASN A 301 17.69 -2.85 12.72
C ASN A 301 17.09 -3.27 14.09
N PRO A 302 17.89 -3.30 15.18
CA PRO A 302 17.41 -3.78 16.47
C PRO A 302 16.22 -3.00 17.05
N PRO A 303 16.18 -1.65 17.02
CA PRO A 303 14.99 -0.90 17.44
C PRO A 303 13.73 -1.22 16.65
N SER A 304 13.84 -1.36 15.33
CA SER A 304 12.72 -1.78 14.47
C SER A 304 12.27 -3.21 14.79
N THR A 305 13.21 -4.12 15.05
CA THR A 305 12.88 -5.51 15.44
C THR A 305 12.15 -5.55 16.78
N GLU A 306 12.61 -4.80 17.79
CA GLU A 306 11.92 -4.67 19.08
C GLU A 306 10.50 -4.12 18.91
N ALA A 307 10.34 -3.08 18.09
CA ALA A 307 9.04 -2.47 17.81
C ALA A 307 8.08 -3.41 17.07
N MET A 308 8.58 -4.20 16.12
CA MET A 308 7.81 -5.24 15.43
C MET A 308 7.33 -6.32 16.39
N ILE A 309 8.22 -6.81 17.27
CA ILE A 309 7.87 -7.80 18.30
C ILE A 309 6.80 -7.25 19.23
N ALA A 310 6.97 -6.00 19.70
CA ALA A 310 5.95 -5.33 20.50
C ALA A 310 4.63 -5.15 19.74
N GLY A 311 4.68 -4.91 18.43
CA GLY A 311 3.53 -4.83 17.54
C GLY A 311 2.71 -6.12 17.51
N PHE A 312 3.37 -7.26 17.30
CA PHE A 312 2.70 -8.56 17.35
C PHE A 312 1.97 -8.80 18.68
N HIS A 313 2.56 -8.40 19.80
CA HIS A 313 1.92 -8.54 21.11
C HIS A 313 0.82 -7.50 21.38
N ARG A 314 0.88 -6.31 20.76
CA ARG A 314 -0.15 -5.28 20.88
C ARG A 314 -1.46 -5.70 20.21
N GLU A 315 -1.38 -6.30 19.02
CA GLU A 315 -2.57 -6.83 18.34
C GLU A 315 -3.27 -7.89 19.20
N ALA A 316 -2.50 -8.73 19.89
CA ALA A 316 -3.06 -9.68 20.85
C ALA A 316 -3.72 -9.05 22.10
N ALA A 317 -3.44 -7.78 22.41
CA ALA A 317 -3.83 -7.14 23.67
C ALA A 317 -4.89 -6.03 23.53
N HIS A 318 -5.02 -5.36 22.37
CA HIS A 318 -5.81 -4.14 22.22
C HIS A 318 -7.29 -4.33 21.88
N ARG A 319 -7.78 -5.56 21.69
CA ARG A 319 -9.20 -5.83 21.41
C ARG A 319 -9.92 -6.58 22.55
N HIS A 320 -9.37 -6.54 23.76
CA HIS A 320 -10.01 -6.94 25.01
C HIS A 320 -10.54 -5.74 25.81
#